data_AF-A0A920DV76-F1
#
_entry.id   AF-A0A920DV76-F1
#
_cell.length_a   1.000
_cell.length_b   1.000
_cell.length_c   1.000
_cell.angle_alpha   90.00
_cell.angle_beta   90.00
_cell.angle_gamma   90.00
#
_symmetry.space_group_name_H-M   'P 1'
#
loop_
_entity.id
_entity.type
_entity.pdbx_description
1 polymer ?
#
loop_
_entity_poly.entity_id
_entity_poly.type
_entity_poly.pdbx_seq_one_letter_code
_entity_poly.pdbx_strand_id
1 'polypeptide(L)'
;MKLLGLDINSGDQNHISLSNGHFFNQENEYKQLIDHLMQQKVDGIVIGINGYGSRKIVPVLKKVIQRINIVVHLIEEKSTSVICSSCGFRKIKKGKFIKCHRCKEVIHRDTNAAINILKRFEKGNWGSHDDPVLRRKRRKFKKNNS
;
A
#
# COMPACT_ATOMS: atom_id res chain seq x y z
N MET A 1 -5.86 1.12 20.04
CA MET A 1 -4.82 0.51 19.21
C MET A 1 -4.70 1.29 17.90
N LYS A 2 -3.60 2.00 17.68
CA LYS A 2 -3.29 2.78 16.48
C LYS A 2 -2.45 1.94 15.53
N LEU A 3 -3.02 1.59 14.39
CA LEU A 3 -2.37 0.81 13.34
C LEU A 3 -2.06 1.67 12.12
N LEU A 4 -0.95 1.38 11.44
CA LEU A 4 -0.66 1.94 10.11
C LEU A 4 -0.38 0.84 9.10
N GLY A 5 -0.87 1.02 7.88
CA GLY A 5 -0.50 0.21 6.73
C GLY A 5 0.82 0.71 6.13
N LEU A 6 1.63 -0.21 5.64
CA LEU A 6 2.96 0.05 5.10
C LEU A 6 3.12 -0.64 3.74
N ASP A 7 3.34 0.18 2.71
CA ASP A 7 3.65 -0.24 1.33
C ASP A 7 5.16 -0.05 1.09
N ILE A 8 5.80 -1.09 0.56
CA ILE A 8 7.23 -1.09 0.24
C ILE A 8 7.39 -0.91 -1.26
N ASN A 9 8.07 0.15 -1.69
CA ASN A 9 8.38 0.40 -3.09
C ASN A 9 9.90 0.36 -3.30
N SER A 10 10.38 -0.70 -3.94
CA SER A 10 11.81 -0.93 -4.22
C SER A 10 12.21 -0.63 -5.67
N GLY A 11 11.37 0.10 -6.41
CA GLY A 11 11.70 0.61 -7.75
C GLY A 11 12.48 1.93 -7.70
N ASP A 12 12.27 2.79 -8.70
CA ASP A 12 13.06 4.02 -8.96
C ASP A 12 13.20 5.02 -7.80
N GLN A 13 12.38 4.92 -6.75
CA GLN A 13 12.37 5.87 -5.63
C GLN A 13 12.73 5.24 -4.27
N ASN A 14 12.94 3.91 -4.22
CA ASN A 14 13.36 3.13 -3.05
C ASN A 14 12.85 3.65 -1.68
N HIS A 15 11.52 3.71 -1.51
CA HIS A 15 10.87 4.31 -0.35
C HIS A 15 9.82 3.39 0.28
N ILE A 16 9.42 3.75 1.49
CA ILE A 16 8.32 3.18 2.26
C ILE A 16 7.21 4.22 2.34
N SER A 17 5.98 3.81 2.10
CA SER A 17 4.80 4.66 2.24
C SER A 17 3.91 4.18 3.36
N LEU A 18 3.47 5.09 4.22
CA LEU A 18 2.52 4.81 5.29
C LEU A 18 1.10 5.23 4.92
N SER A 19 0.11 4.61 5.54
CA SER A 19 -1.32 4.90 5.34
C SER A 19 -1.74 6.30 5.79
N ASN A 20 -0.91 6.99 6.57
CA ASN A 20 -1.10 8.40 6.96
C ASN A 20 -0.45 9.40 5.98
N GLY A 21 0.09 8.94 4.85
CA GLY A 21 0.64 9.81 3.81
C GLY A 21 2.11 10.17 3.96
N HIS A 22 2.81 9.65 4.98
CA HIS A 22 4.25 9.86 5.12
C HIS A 22 5.07 8.89 4.26
N PHE A 23 6.22 9.38 3.80
CA PHE A 23 7.18 8.65 2.99
C PHE A 23 8.53 8.63 3.69
N PHE A 24 9.21 7.49 3.66
CA PHE A 24 10.53 7.31 4.25
C PHE A 24 11.43 6.64 3.24
N ASN A 25 12.64 7.18 3.07
CA ASN A 25 13.65 6.48 2.29
C ASN A 25 14.08 5.22 3.05
N GLN A 26 14.52 4.20 2.32
CA GLN A 26 15.07 2.97 2.92
C GLN A 26 16.53 3.13 3.37
N GLU A 27 17.04 4.35 3.37
CA GLU A 27 18.39 4.72 3.81
C GLU A 27 18.45 4.84 5.34
N ASN A 28 19.68 4.90 5.89
CA ASN A 28 19.92 5.11 7.32
C ASN A 28 19.20 4.11 8.25
N GLU A 29 19.16 2.83 7.84
CA GLU A 29 18.61 1.73 8.65
C GLU A 29 17.19 1.98 9.17
N TYR A 30 16.36 2.71 8.41
CA TYR A 30 14.97 3.03 8.77
C TYR A 30 14.79 3.90 10.01
N LYS A 31 15.83 4.62 10.47
CA LYS A 31 15.77 5.46 11.67
C LYS A 31 14.61 6.47 11.64
N GLN A 32 14.44 7.18 10.52
CA GLN A 32 13.36 8.16 10.37
C GLN A 32 11.96 7.53 10.47
N LEU A 33 11.79 6.30 9.96
CA LEU A 33 10.55 5.56 10.09
C LEU A 33 10.31 5.23 11.58
N ILE A 34 11.30 4.69 12.27
CA ILE A 34 11.21 4.34 13.69
C ILE A 34 10.83 5.55 14.55
N ASP A 35 11.54 6.66 14.37
CA ASP A 35 11.30 7.90 15.10
C ASP A 35 9.85 8.37 14.91
N HIS A 36 9.35 8.32 13.67
CA HIS A 36 7.96 8.65 13.36
C HIS A 36 6.97 7.70 14.05
N LEU A 37 7.21 6.38 14.00
CA LEU A 37 6.32 5.40 14.63
C LEU A 37 6.21 5.60 16.15
N MET A 38 7.34 5.88 16.81
CA MET A 38 7.40 6.16 18.24
C MET A 38 6.71 7.48 18.60
N GLN A 39 7.03 8.56 17.89
CA GLN A 39 6.40 9.88 18.09
C GLN A 39 4.88 9.81 17.92
N GLN A 40 4.42 9.04 16.95
CA GLN A 40 3.00 8.85 16.66
C GLN A 40 2.31 7.88 17.62
N LYS A 41 3.02 7.23 18.54
CA LYS A 41 2.50 6.19 19.45
C LYS A 41 1.73 5.11 18.68
N VAL A 42 2.36 4.57 17.65
CA VAL A 42 1.80 3.49 16.83
C VAL A 42 1.94 2.17 17.59
N ASP A 43 0.84 1.43 17.72
CA ASP A 43 0.82 0.14 18.43
C ASP A 43 1.15 -1.03 17.49
N GLY A 44 0.87 -0.88 16.19
CA GLY A 44 1.15 -1.92 15.21
C GLY A 44 1.25 -1.45 13.76
N ILE A 45 1.94 -2.25 12.96
CA ILE A 45 2.18 -2.01 11.54
C ILE A 45 1.70 -3.21 10.73
N VAL A 46 0.97 -2.93 9.66
CA VAL A 46 0.49 -3.93 8.70
C VAL A 46 1.31 -3.81 7.43
N ILE A 47 2.07 -4.85 7.08
CA ILE A 47 2.95 -4.88 5.92
C ILE A 47 2.39 -5.84 4.87
N GLY A 48 2.35 -5.38 3.62
CA GLY A 48 2.08 -6.25 2.49
C GLY A 48 3.32 -7.05 2.06
N ILE A 49 3.14 -8.35 1.77
CA ILE A 49 4.27 -9.26 1.50
C ILE A 49 4.49 -9.58 0.02
N ASN A 50 3.64 -9.10 -0.89
CA ASN A 50 3.65 -9.51 -2.31
C ASN A 50 4.18 -8.41 -3.26
N GLY A 51 4.59 -7.26 -2.72
CA GLY A 51 5.14 -6.14 -3.43
C GLY A 51 6.53 -6.43 -3.99
N TYR A 52 6.93 -5.64 -4.98
CA TYR A 52 8.28 -5.75 -5.54
C TYR A 52 9.30 -5.44 -4.44
N GLY A 53 10.30 -6.30 -4.24
CA GLY A 53 11.34 -6.17 -3.19
C GLY A 53 10.93 -6.56 -1.77
N SER A 54 9.67 -6.94 -1.54
CA SER A 54 9.16 -7.33 -0.21
C SER A 54 9.96 -8.46 0.43
N ARG A 55 10.40 -9.47 -0.35
CA ARG A 55 11.12 -10.66 0.16
C ARG A 55 12.37 -10.32 0.95
N LYS A 56 13.12 -9.29 0.53
CA LYS A 56 14.37 -8.88 1.19
C LYS A 56 14.11 -7.89 2.31
N ILE A 57 13.18 -6.95 2.11
CA ILE A 57 12.96 -5.82 3.02
C ILE A 57 12.09 -6.21 4.22
N VAL A 58 11.03 -7.00 4.01
CA VAL A 58 10.06 -7.35 5.06
C VAL A 58 10.71 -8.03 6.28
N PRO A 59 11.61 -9.01 6.15
CA PRO A 59 12.26 -9.63 7.32
C PRO A 59 13.08 -8.63 8.14
N VAL A 60 13.81 -7.73 7.46
CA VAL A 60 14.62 -6.70 8.12
C VAL A 60 13.72 -5.71 8.84
N LEU A 61 12.70 -5.19 8.15
CA LEU A 61 11.78 -4.20 8.70
C LEU A 61 11.01 -4.76 9.91
N LYS A 62 10.53 -6.00 9.80
CA LYS A 62 9.86 -6.70 10.90
C LYS A 62 10.76 -6.76 12.13
N LYS A 63 12.01 -7.18 11.97
CA LYS A 63 12.98 -7.28 13.09
C LYS A 63 13.24 -5.92 13.74
N VAL A 64 13.39 -4.86 12.93
CA VAL A 64 13.65 -3.50 13.41
C VAL A 64 12.44 -2.94 14.18
N ILE A 65 11.22 -3.09 13.65
CA ILE A 65 9.99 -2.59 14.28
C ILE A 65 9.64 -3.38 15.55
N GLN A 66 9.88 -4.70 15.57
CA GLN A 66 9.61 -5.51 16.76
C GLN A 66 10.53 -5.16 17.94
N ARG A 67 11.74 -4.63 17.70
CA ARG A 67 12.66 -4.20 18.76
C ARG A 67 12.16 -2.99 19.56
N ILE A 68 11.24 -2.21 18.99
CA ILE A 68 10.63 -1.04 19.64
C ILE A 68 9.22 -1.36 20.18
N ASN A 69 8.91 -2.64 20.41
CA ASN A 69 7.64 -3.13 20.96
C ASN A 69 6.39 -2.80 20.12
N ILE A 70 6.55 -2.56 18.82
CA ILE A 70 5.43 -2.38 17.89
C ILE A 70 5.10 -3.73 17.23
N VAL A 71 3.82 -4.09 17.24
CA VAL A 71 3.34 -5.35 16.65
C VAL A 71 3.41 -5.29 15.13
N VAL A 72 3.87 -6.35 14.48
CA VAL A 72 3.95 -6.43 13.01
C VAL A 72 3.01 -7.51 12.49
N HIS A 73 2.05 -7.10 11.67
CA HIS A 73 1.13 -7.97 10.94
C HIS A 73 1.54 -8.06 9.47
N LEU A 74 1.51 -9.27 8.91
CA LEU A 74 1.85 -9.52 7.50
C LEU A 74 0.59 -9.97 6.76
N ILE A 75 0.32 -9.39 5.58
CA ILE A 75 -0.86 -9.74 4.77
C ILE A 75 -0.54 -9.89 3.28
N GLU A 76 -1.38 -10.64 2.58
CA GLU A 76 -1.35 -10.71 1.11
C GLU A 76 -1.94 -9.46 0.43
N GLU A 77 -1.09 -8.71 -0.26
CA GLU A 77 -1.45 -7.43 -0.88
C GLU A 77 -1.75 -7.51 -2.40
N LYS A 78 -2.65 -8.39 -2.82
CA LYS A 78 -3.02 -8.47 -4.25
C LYS A 78 -3.77 -7.21 -4.72
N SER A 79 -3.29 -6.49 -5.75
CA SER A 79 -4.01 -5.35 -6.37
C SER A 79 -4.24 -4.10 -5.48
N THR A 80 -3.53 -3.93 -4.37
CA THR A 80 -3.68 -2.76 -3.45
C THR A 80 -3.47 -1.41 -4.15
N SER A 81 -2.57 -1.33 -5.13
CA SER A 81 -2.30 -0.08 -5.87
C SER A 81 -3.35 0.29 -6.94
N VAL A 82 -4.23 -0.64 -7.35
CA VAL A 82 -5.26 -0.41 -8.38
C VAL A 82 -6.67 -0.31 -7.81
N ILE A 83 -6.84 -0.50 -6.52
CA ILE A 83 -8.10 -0.34 -5.81
C ILE A 83 -8.14 1.08 -5.23
N CYS A 84 -9.25 1.79 -5.36
CA CYS A 84 -9.43 3.07 -4.67
C CYS A 84 -9.61 2.84 -3.17
N SER A 85 -8.74 3.42 -2.36
CA SER A 85 -8.83 3.34 -0.91
C SER A 85 -10.12 3.94 -0.36
N SER A 86 -10.70 4.98 -0.97
CA SER A 86 -11.94 5.60 -0.49
C SER A 86 -13.18 4.74 -0.74
N CYS A 87 -13.39 4.26 -1.97
CA CYS A 87 -14.64 3.57 -2.36
C CYS A 87 -14.50 2.08 -2.73
N GLY A 88 -13.31 1.50 -2.63
CA GLY A 88 -13.06 0.07 -2.92
C GLY A 88 -13.15 -0.30 -4.40
N PHE A 89 -13.30 0.68 -5.29
CA PHE A 89 -13.50 0.45 -6.71
C PHE A 89 -12.18 0.37 -7.48
N ARG A 90 -12.10 -0.50 -8.50
CA ARG A 90 -10.88 -0.66 -9.30
C ARG A 90 -10.68 0.49 -10.29
N LYS A 91 -9.51 1.12 -10.25
CA LYS A 91 -9.09 2.22 -11.14
C LYS A 91 -8.02 1.77 -12.14
N ILE A 92 -7.97 2.43 -13.30
CA ILE A 92 -6.94 2.24 -14.32
C ILE A 92 -5.75 3.16 -13.99
N LYS A 93 -4.54 2.59 -13.91
CA LYS A 93 -3.28 3.26 -13.53
C LYS A 93 -2.75 4.15 -14.67
N LYS A 94 -2.41 5.41 -14.37
CA LYS A 94 -1.25 6.16 -14.93
C LYS A 94 -0.83 7.25 -13.91
N GLY A 95 0.47 7.39 -13.63
CA GLY A 95 1.04 8.47 -12.81
C GLY A 95 1.25 8.19 -11.30
N LYS A 96 1.89 9.15 -10.61
CA LYS A 96 2.12 9.17 -9.14
C LYS A 96 0.83 9.43 -8.38
N PHE A 97 0.04 10.40 -8.83
CA PHE A 97 -1.30 10.66 -8.35
C PHE A 97 -2.33 9.94 -9.20
N ILE A 98 -3.34 9.39 -8.55
CA ILE A 98 -4.36 8.60 -9.21
C ILE A 98 -5.75 9.10 -8.81
N LYS A 99 -6.54 9.46 -9.84
CA LYS A 99 -7.93 9.89 -9.68
C LYS A 99 -8.87 8.69 -9.79
N CYS A 100 -9.71 8.49 -8.78
CA CYS A 100 -10.78 7.49 -8.87
C CYS A 100 -11.87 7.98 -9.83
N HIS A 101 -12.28 7.16 -10.78
CA HIS A 101 -13.34 7.56 -11.71
C HIS A 101 -14.73 7.58 -11.08
N ARG A 102 -14.94 6.80 -10.00
CA ARG A 102 -16.21 6.68 -9.27
C ARG A 102 -16.38 7.80 -8.25
N CYS A 103 -15.56 7.82 -7.20
CA CYS A 103 -15.67 8.79 -6.10
C CYS A 103 -14.83 10.06 -6.29
N LYS A 104 -14.13 10.20 -7.44
CA LYS A 104 -13.32 11.38 -7.82
C LYS A 104 -12.10 11.69 -6.93
N GLU A 105 -11.89 10.93 -5.86
CA GLU A 105 -10.70 10.99 -4.98
C GLU A 105 -9.39 11.07 -5.78
N VAL A 106 -8.51 12.00 -5.39
CA VAL A 106 -7.16 12.14 -5.94
C VAL A 106 -6.15 11.89 -4.82
N ILE A 107 -5.35 10.84 -4.96
CA ILE A 107 -4.43 10.41 -3.90
C ILE A 107 -3.12 9.92 -4.51
N HIS A 108 -2.02 10.04 -3.75
CA HIS A 108 -0.76 9.40 -4.12
C HIS A 108 -0.93 7.88 -4.17
N ARG A 109 -0.39 7.25 -5.21
CA ARG A 109 -0.57 5.82 -5.49
C ARG A 109 -0.11 4.93 -4.35
N ASP A 110 1.05 5.24 -3.80
CA ASP A 110 1.70 4.38 -2.80
C ASP A 110 1.04 4.57 -1.42
N THR A 111 0.61 5.79 -1.08
CA THR A 111 -0.28 6.04 0.07
C THR A 111 -1.61 5.29 -0.08
N ASN A 112 -2.20 5.30 -1.27
CA ASN A 112 -3.42 4.53 -1.53
C ASN A 112 -3.19 3.02 -1.35
N ALA A 113 -2.03 2.50 -1.77
CA ALA A 113 -1.66 1.11 -1.54
C ALA A 113 -1.55 0.81 -0.04
N ALA A 114 -0.83 1.65 0.71
CA ALA A 114 -0.68 1.53 2.17
C ALA A 114 -2.03 1.56 2.91
N ILE A 115 -2.96 2.46 2.52
CA ILE A 115 -4.31 2.48 3.09
C ILE A 115 -5.07 1.19 2.76
N ASN A 116 -4.94 0.66 1.54
CA ASN A 116 -5.61 -0.59 1.18
C ASN A 116 -5.04 -1.81 1.91
N ILE A 117 -3.74 -1.81 2.23
CA ILE A 117 -3.11 -2.82 3.08
C ILE A 117 -3.79 -2.80 4.46
N LEU A 118 -3.87 -1.63 5.10
CA LEU A 118 -4.54 -1.49 6.39
C LEU A 118 -6.01 -1.92 6.33
N LYS A 119 -6.77 -1.44 5.34
CA LYS A 119 -8.19 -1.79 5.19
C LYS A 119 -8.43 -3.27 4.98
N ARG A 120 -7.50 -4.00 4.39
CA ARG A 120 -7.62 -5.47 4.25
C ARG A 120 -7.40 -6.19 5.55
N PHE A 121 -6.46 -5.72 6.36
CA PHE A 121 -6.30 -6.25 7.70
C PHE A 121 -7.56 -6.01 8.55
N GLU A 122 -8.14 -4.81 8.46
CA GLU A 122 -9.33 -4.45 9.25
C GLU A 122 -10.64 -5.07 8.74
N LYS A 123 -10.81 -5.21 7.42
CA LYS A 123 -12.10 -5.56 6.78
C LYS A 123 -12.07 -6.84 5.95
N GLY A 124 -10.94 -7.54 5.88
CA GLY A 124 -10.76 -8.72 5.04
C GLY A 124 -10.72 -8.38 3.54
N ASN A 125 -11.73 -8.83 2.78
CA ASN A 125 -11.77 -8.76 1.32
C ASN A 125 -12.09 -7.35 0.76
N TRP A 126 -11.32 -6.34 1.16
CA TRP A 126 -11.46 -4.97 0.66
C TRP A 126 -11.04 -4.86 -0.82
N GLY A 127 -11.96 -4.34 -1.65
CA GLY A 127 -11.67 -3.86 -3.00
C GLY A 127 -11.94 -4.80 -4.17
N SER A 128 -12.87 -5.75 -4.03
CA SER A 128 -13.28 -6.70 -5.08
C SER A 128 -14.24 -6.13 -6.15
N HIS A 129 -14.59 -4.85 -6.08
CA HIS A 129 -15.56 -4.23 -6.99
C HIS A 129 -14.90 -3.84 -8.32
N ASP A 130 -15.07 -4.68 -9.33
CA ASP A 130 -14.59 -4.45 -10.69
C ASP A 130 -15.68 -3.79 -11.54
N ASP A 131 -15.32 -2.77 -12.33
CA ASP A 131 -16.25 -2.11 -13.24
C ASP A 131 -16.58 -3.00 -14.44
N PRO A 132 -17.86 -3.30 -14.73
CA PRO A 132 -18.22 -4.01 -15.95
C PRO A 132 -17.74 -3.28 -17.23
N VAL A 133 -17.78 -1.94 -17.25
CA VAL A 133 -17.38 -1.09 -18.38
C VAL A 133 -15.86 -1.10 -18.55
N LEU A 134 -15.09 -0.93 -17.47
CA LEU A 134 -13.62 -0.98 -17.55
C LEU A 134 -13.09 -2.40 -17.79
N ARG A 135 -13.80 -3.43 -17.31
CA ARG A 135 -13.50 -4.83 -17.64
C ARG A 135 -13.64 -5.08 -19.15
N ARG A 136 -14.70 -4.57 -19.78
CA ARG A 136 -14.90 -4.65 -21.24
C ARG A 136 -13.83 -3.89 -22.02
N LYS A 137 -13.50 -2.65 -21.63
CA LYS A 137 -12.43 -1.87 -22.29
C LYS A 137 -11.06 -2.57 -22.22
N ARG A 138 -10.69 -3.17 -21.09
CA ARG A 138 -9.44 -3.95 -20.94
C ARG A 138 -9.40 -5.20 -21.80
N ARG A 139 -10.51 -5.94 -21.91
CA ARG A 139 -10.60 -7.13 -22.77
C ARG A 139 -10.40 -6.77 -24.25
N LYS A 140 -11.00 -5.66 -24.72
CA LYS A 140 -10.78 -5.16 -26.08
C LYS A 140 -9.31 -4.76 -26.31
N PHE A 141 -8.69 -4.05 -25.37
CA PHE A 141 -7.27 -3.69 -25.47
C PHE A 141 -6.33 -4.90 -25.53
N LYS A 142 -6.59 -5.95 -24.74
CA LYS A 142 -5.81 -7.20 -24.82
C LYS A 142 -5.96 -7.90 -26.17
N LYS A 143 -7.19 -7.96 -26.71
CA LYS A 143 -7.48 -8.63 -28.00
C LYS A 143 -6.84 -7.93 -29.20
N ASN A 144 -6.60 -6.62 -29.12
CA ASN A 144 -5.99 -5.84 -30.21
C ASN A 144 -4.46 -5.81 -30.18
N ASN A 145 -3.84 -6.29 -29.08
CA ASN A 145 -2.39 -6.33 -28.89
C ASN A 145 -1.87 -7.78 -28.76
N SER A 146 -2.65 -8.76 -29.23
CA SER A 146 -2.29 -10.19 -29.35
C SER A 146 -2.47 -10.59 -30.79
#